data_AF-T2SV86-F1
#
_entry.id   AF-T2SV86-F1
#
_cell.length_a   1.000
_cell.length_b   1.000
_cell.length_c   1.000
_cell.angle_alpha   90.00
_cell.angle_beta   90.00
_cell.angle_gamma   90.00
#
_symmetry.space_group_name_H-M   'P 1'
#
loop_
_entity.id
_entity.type
_entity.pdbx_description
1 polymer ?
#
loop_
_entity_poly.entity_id
_entity_poly.type
_entity_poly.pdbx_seq_one_letter_code
_entity_poly.pdbx_strand_id
1 'polypeptide(L)'
;MGLSASSLIVPLIVILMVVFTKRVALSLFTGILASAVLTHSLRLSQLVEYIYHKITSVFYTYEPEKGLIFNLSNLYVFGFLIFLGVLSQVILKSGSVQNFVKKAKKYSKNAKTPEFIAFFSGIIIFVDDYFNALTVGQISKSLNDAHNSTRERLAYIIDSTSAPVCLLVPISSWGAYIMGIMNNDNSPLLKDSFSVLVQSLSSNYYAIFALIAVFLTILWQINLPSMRKYQNIGVKDFYSEQEEDSSKLAPLSLLPLSILLLIVSISSLIFYTGVILKNTDASFSLFYGGLFSLIVTYLLAYPFLEKGSFLKLMFEGFKSVGPAILVLTLAWAIGPVIRDDAQTGLYLAQVSKGFLNSGGGVYMPLIFFLISGFIAFS
;
A
#
# COMPACT_ATOMS: atom_id res chain seq x y z
N MET A 1 -25.43 -15.43 12.76
CA MET A 1 -24.66 -15.96 11.61
C MET A 1 -23.25 -16.44 11.98
N GLY A 2 -22.65 -16.00 13.11
CA GLY A 2 -21.21 -16.14 13.36
C GLY A 2 -20.61 -17.50 13.68
N LEU A 3 -21.41 -18.55 13.88
CA LEU A 3 -20.94 -19.88 14.26
C LEU A 3 -21.26 -20.97 13.23
N SER A 4 -21.80 -20.57 12.09
CA SER A 4 -22.19 -21.45 10.98
C SER A 4 -21.45 -21.07 9.71
N ALA A 5 -21.37 -21.99 8.74
CA ALA A 5 -20.75 -21.76 7.44
C ALA A 5 -21.30 -20.53 6.68
N SER A 6 -22.48 -20.04 7.06
CA SER A 6 -23.05 -18.78 6.57
C SER A 6 -22.17 -17.55 6.83
N SER A 7 -21.28 -17.58 7.83
CA SER A 7 -20.32 -16.50 8.09
C SER A 7 -19.29 -16.31 6.96
N LEU A 8 -19.15 -17.29 6.07
CA LEU A 8 -18.25 -17.23 4.91
C LEU A 8 -18.92 -16.62 3.68
N ILE A 9 -20.24 -16.37 3.68
CA ILE A 9 -20.96 -15.89 2.50
C ILE A 9 -20.43 -14.53 2.03
N VAL A 10 -20.25 -13.58 2.97
CA VAL A 10 -19.79 -12.23 2.62
C VAL A 10 -18.37 -12.26 2.04
N PRO A 11 -17.35 -12.86 2.71
CA PRO A 11 -16.02 -13.01 2.12
C PRO A 11 -16.04 -13.74 0.77
N LEU A 12 -16.80 -14.83 0.64
CA LEU A 12 -16.87 -15.61 -0.60
C LEU A 12 -17.45 -14.79 -1.77
N ILE A 13 -18.47 -13.98 -1.53
CA ILE A 13 -19.01 -13.07 -2.54
C ILE A 13 -17.94 -12.08 -2.99
N VAL A 14 -17.15 -11.53 -2.06
CA VAL A 14 -16.07 -10.61 -2.39
C VAL A 14 -14.99 -11.31 -3.22
N ILE A 15 -14.52 -12.52 -2.85
CA ILE A 15 -13.58 -13.33 -3.67
C ILE A 15 -14.09 -13.45 -5.10
N LEU A 16 -15.31 -13.97 -5.25
CA LEU A 16 -15.88 -14.28 -6.54
C LEU A 16 -16.00 -13.01 -7.38
N MET A 17 -16.46 -11.92 -6.78
CA MET A 17 -16.56 -10.63 -7.47
C MET A 17 -15.19 -10.10 -7.86
N VAL A 18 -14.15 -10.20 -7.02
CA VAL A 18 -12.80 -9.75 -7.39
C VAL A 18 -12.27 -10.57 -8.57
N VAL A 19 -12.41 -11.88 -8.52
CA VAL A 19 -11.92 -12.81 -9.56
C VAL A 19 -12.64 -12.57 -10.90
N PHE A 20 -13.96 -12.41 -10.90
CA PHE A 20 -14.74 -12.22 -12.13
C PHE A 20 -14.68 -10.79 -12.67
N THR A 21 -14.82 -9.79 -11.80
CA THR A 21 -14.92 -8.38 -12.23
C THR A 21 -13.55 -7.73 -12.42
N LYS A 22 -12.51 -8.26 -11.78
CA LYS A 22 -11.16 -7.66 -11.71
C LYS A 22 -11.19 -6.21 -11.17
N ARG A 23 -12.21 -5.88 -10.37
CA ARG A 23 -12.43 -4.54 -9.80
C ARG A 23 -12.56 -4.65 -8.29
N VAL A 24 -11.45 -4.41 -7.58
CA VAL A 24 -11.37 -4.54 -6.11
C VAL A 24 -12.41 -3.67 -5.41
N ALA A 25 -12.49 -2.39 -5.75
CA ALA A 25 -13.45 -1.45 -5.19
C ALA A 25 -14.91 -1.92 -5.32
N LEU A 26 -15.31 -2.36 -6.52
CA LEU A 26 -16.66 -2.84 -6.77
C LEU A 26 -16.95 -4.08 -5.91
N SER A 27 -15.98 -4.98 -5.80
CA SER A 27 -16.12 -6.23 -5.06
C SER A 27 -16.29 -5.99 -3.55
N LEU A 28 -15.48 -5.10 -2.97
CA LEU A 28 -15.62 -4.68 -1.57
C LEU A 28 -16.98 -4.05 -1.31
N PHE A 29 -17.44 -3.15 -2.20
CA PHE A 29 -18.76 -2.54 -2.08
C PHE A 29 -19.89 -3.59 -2.14
N THR A 30 -19.79 -4.57 -3.04
CA THR A 30 -20.78 -5.65 -3.13
C THR A 30 -20.77 -6.55 -1.91
N GLY A 31 -19.64 -6.73 -1.22
CA GLY A 31 -19.57 -7.42 0.07
C GLY A 31 -20.34 -6.70 1.16
N ILE A 32 -20.16 -5.37 1.26
CA ILE A 32 -20.92 -4.53 2.21
C ILE A 32 -22.43 -4.61 1.91
N LEU A 33 -22.80 -4.52 0.63
CA LEU A 33 -24.19 -4.64 0.19
C LEU A 33 -24.78 -6.02 0.50
N ALA A 34 -24.03 -7.10 0.25
CA ALA A 34 -24.46 -8.46 0.55
C ALA A 34 -24.68 -8.64 2.06
N SER A 35 -23.80 -8.11 2.90
CA SER A 35 -24.00 -8.13 4.35
C SER A 35 -25.23 -7.34 4.79
N ALA A 36 -25.47 -6.18 4.19
CA ALA A 36 -26.66 -5.38 4.47
C ALA A 36 -27.94 -6.19 4.23
N VAL A 37 -28.01 -6.90 3.09
CA VAL A 37 -29.14 -7.78 2.71
C VAL A 37 -29.28 -8.99 3.64
N LEU A 38 -28.16 -9.54 4.12
CA LEU A 38 -28.16 -10.70 5.02
C LEU A 38 -28.56 -10.35 6.46
N THR A 39 -28.27 -9.12 6.90
CA THR A 39 -28.44 -8.69 8.30
C THR A 39 -29.76 -7.94 8.51
N HIS A 40 -30.23 -7.20 7.50
CA HIS A 40 -31.45 -6.39 7.59
C HIS A 40 -32.57 -6.94 6.71
N SER A 41 -33.80 -6.50 6.98
CA SER A 41 -34.92 -6.77 6.07
C SER A 41 -34.70 -6.08 4.72
N LEU A 42 -35.28 -6.60 3.62
CA LEU A 42 -35.15 -6.07 2.24
C LEU A 42 -35.75 -4.65 2.03
N ARG A 43 -35.88 -3.86 3.08
CA ARG A 43 -36.32 -2.46 3.04
C ARG A 43 -35.18 -1.56 2.58
N LEU A 44 -35.39 -0.87 1.46
CA LEU A 44 -34.37 -0.01 0.85
C LEU A 44 -33.79 1.04 1.79
N SER A 45 -34.60 1.63 2.67
CA SER A 45 -34.13 2.64 3.65
C SER A 45 -33.07 2.08 4.60
N GLN A 46 -33.29 0.87 5.13
CA GLN A 46 -32.36 0.22 6.07
C GLN A 46 -31.05 -0.17 5.39
N LEU A 47 -31.12 -0.60 4.13
CA LEU A 47 -29.93 -0.94 3.35
C LEU A 47 -29.05 0.28 3.09
N VAL A 48 -29.65 1.40 2.65
CA VAL A 48 -28.93 2.65 2.40
C VAL A 48 -28.33 3.20 3.69
N GLU A 49 -29.09 3.18 4.78
CA GLU A 49 -28.62 3.62 6.10
C GLU A 49 -27.44 2.78 6.59
N TYR A 50 -27.52 1.45 6.50
CA TYR A 50 -26.43 0.56 6.88
C TYR A 50 -25.16 0.80 6.06
N ILE A 51 -25.29 0.88 4.73
CA ILE A 51 -24.16 1.14 3.82
C ILE A 51 -23.52 2.49 4.14
N TYR A 52 -24.35 3.53 4.34
CA TYR A 52 -23.90 4.86 4.73
C TYR A 52 -23.10 4.81 6.02
N HIS A 53 -23.67 4.24 7.10
CA HIS A 53 -23.01 4.15 8.40
C HIS A 53 -21.69 3.38 8.36
N LYS A 54 -21.63 2.25 7.65
CA LYS A 54 -20.37 1.47 7.52
C LYS A 54 -19.30 2.25 6.76
N ILE A 55 -19.65 2.97 5.70
CA ILE A 55 -18.70 3.81 4.96
C ILE A 55 -18.28 5.02 5.79
N THR A 56 -19.19 5.72 6.46
CA THR A 56 -18.86 6.90 7.26
C THR A 56 -18.10 6.54 8.53
N SER A 57 -18.29 5.34 9.09
CA SER A 57 -17.54 4.84 10.25
C SER A 57 -16.03 4.80 10.04
N VAL A 58 -15.56 4.85 8.79
CA VAL A 58 -14.15 4.98 8.46
C VAL A 58 -13.60 6.35 8.86
N PHE A 59 -14.40 7.40 8.75
CA PHE A 59 -14.00 8.79 9.01
C PHE A 59 -14.41 9.25 10.41
N TYR A 60 -15.61 8.89 10.85
CA TYR A 60 -16.15 9.26 12.15
C TYR A 60 -17.17 8.23 12.62
N THR A 61 -17.29 8.09 13.93
CA THR A 61 -18.37 7.35 14.58
C THR A 61 -19.27 8.33 15.34
N TYR A 62 -20.54 7.98 15.47
CA TYR A 62 -21.49 8.76 16.26
C TYR A 62 -21.80 7.99 17.54
N GLU A 63 -21.43 8.57 18.68
CA GLU A 63 -21.81 8.06 20.01
C GLU A 63 -22.89 8.99 20.58
N PRO A 64 -24.08 8.50 20.99
CA PRO A 64 -25.16 9.34 21.50
C PRO A 64 -24.75 10.26 22.67
N GLU A 65 -23.81 9.82 23.50
CA GLU A 65 -23.34 10.56 24.68
C GLU A 65 -22.21 11.55 24.39
N LYS A 66 -21.40 11.31 23.34
CA LYS A 66 -20.19 12.10 23.04
C LYS A 66 -20.26 12.85 21.71
N GLY A 67 -21.32 12.64 20.93
CA GLY A 67 -21.49 13.22 19.61
C GLY A 67 -20.62 12.55 18.54
N LEU A 68 -20.16 13.33 17.57
CA LEU A 68 -19.31 12.88 16.48
C LEU A 68 -17.85 12.74 16.94
N ILE A 69 -17.32 11.52 16.88
CA ILE A 69 -15.92 11.21 17.21
C ILE A 69 -15.20 10.91 15.89
N PHE A 70 -14.20 11.72 15.56
CA PHE A 70 -13.40 11.50 14.35
C PHE A 70 -12.33 10.43 14.58
N ASN A 71 -12.20 9.53 13.61
CA ASN A 71 -11.13 8.53 13.59
C ASN A 71 -9.83 9.17 13.10
N LEU A 72 -9.16 9.91 13.98
CA LEU A 72 -7.95 10.69 13.65
C LEU A 72 -6.86 9.84 13.00
N SER A 73 -6.63 8.61 13.48
CA SER A 73 -5.64 7.70 12.88
C SER A 73 -5.95 7.42 11.41
N ASN A 74 -7.22 7.19 11.06
CA ASN A 74 -7.65 6.95 9.69
C ASN A 74 -7.46 8.20 8.82
N LEU A 75 -7.85 9.37 9.36
CA LEU A 75 -7.67 10.65 8.67
C LEU A 75 -6.20 10.99 8.42
N TYR A 76 -5.32 10.68 9.37
CA TYR A 76 -3.87 10.83 9.23
C TYR A 76 -3.32 9.93 8.12
N VAL A 77 -3.77 8.69 8.01
CA VAL A 77 -3.36 7.80 6.92
C VAL A 77 -3.84 8.34 5.57
N PHE A 78 -5.09 8.79 5.44
CA PHE A 78 -5.56 9.41 4.19
C PHE A 78 -4.78 10.67 3.82
N GLY A 79 -4.51 11.54 4.80
CA GLY A 79 -3.70 12.73 4.59
C GLY A 79 -2.28 12.40 4.14
N PHE A 80 -1.67 11.38 4.76
CA PHE A 80 -0.37 10.86 4.34
C PHE A 80 -0.37 10.37 2.90
N LEU A 81 -1.38 9.58 2.48
CA LEU A 81 -1.51 9.14 1.09
C LEU A 81 -1.62 10.32 0.12
N ILE A 82 -2.40 11.35 0.46
CA ILE A 82 -2.49 12.57 -0.33
C ILE A 82 -1.12 13.25 -0.45
N PHE A 83 -0.38 13.36 0.66
CA PHE A 83 0.97 13.94 0.63
C PHE A 83 1.93 13.15 -0.27
N LEU A 84 1.87 11.82 -0.25
CA LEU A 84 2.64 10.97 -1.17
C LEU A 84 2.29 11.23 -2.64
N GLY A 85 0.99 11.38 -2.94
CA GLY A 85 0.51 11.72 -4.28
C GLY A 85 1.04 13.07 -4.76
N VAL A 86 0.95 14.10 -3.91
CA VAL A 86 1.47 15.45 -4.23
C VAL A 86 2.98 15.44 -4.34
N LEU A 87 3.69 14.76 -3.43
CA LEU A 87 5.15 14.65 -3.44
C LEU A 87 5.64 13.98 -4.72
N SER A 88 4.97 12.92 -5.18
CA SER A 88 5.26 12.27 -6.47
C SER A 88 5.09 13.24 -7.65
N GLN A 89 4.02 14.06 -7.66
CA GLN A 89 3.84 15.06 -8.72
C GLN A 89 4.88 16.17 -8.67
N VAL A 90 5.26 16.64 -7.49
CA VAL A 90 6.34 17.63 -7.32
C VAL A 90 7.65 17.09 -7.91
N ILE A 91 8.04 15.86 -7.56
CA ILE A 91 9.25 15.23 -8.08
C ILE A 91 9.18 15.06 -9.61
N LEU A 92 8.04 14.59 -10.13
CA LEU A 92 7.85 14.38 -11.57
C LEU A 92 7.90 15.68 -12.39
N LYS A 93 7.22 16.73 -11.91
CA LYS A 93 7.13 18.03 -12.60
C LYS A 93 8.38 18.89 -12.43
N SER A 94 9.18 18.65 -11.40
CA SER A 94 10.48 19.33 -11.21
C SER A 94 11.53 18.96 -12.26
N GLY A 95 11.34 17.90 -13.05
CA GLY A 95 12.34 17.44 -14.01
C GLY A 95 13.39 16.48 -13.42
N SER A 96 13.34 16.17 -12.11
CA SER A 96 14.36 15.36 -11.44
C SER A 96 14.40 13.91 -11.96
N VAL A 97 13.23 13.30 -12.20
CA VAL A 97 13.11 11.96 -12.78
C VAL A 97 13.70 11.93 -14.18
N GLN A 98 13.40 12.94 -15.01
CA GLN A 98 13.92 13.08 -16.37
C GLN A 98 15.45 13.16 -16.37
N ASN A 99 16.02 13.94 -15.45
CA ASN A 99 17.46 14.06 -15.28
C ASN A 99 18.10 12.73 -14.82
N PHE A 100 17.43 12.00 -13.91
CA PHE A 100 17.84 10.64 -13.51
C PHE A 100 17.90 9.70 -14.70
N VAL A 101 16.82 9.64 -15.47
CA VAL A 101 16.70 8.76 -16.64
C VAL A 101 17.77 9.10 -17.68
N LYS A 102 17.98 10.38 -17.99
CA LYS A 102 19.00 10.83 -18.97
C LYS A 102 20.41 10.40 -18.57
N LYS A 103 20.74 10.42 -17.28
CA LYS A 103 22.04 9.94 -16.78
C LYS A 103 22.09 8.41 -16.75
N ALA A 104 21.04 7.74 -16.29
CA ALA A 104 20.97 6.28 -16.18
C ALA A 104 21.06 5.58 -17.55
N LYS A 105 20.46 6.16 -18.60
CA LYS A 105 20.57 5.66 -19.99
C LYS A 105 22.02 5.51 -20.46
N LYS A 106 22.96 6.34 -19.99
CA LYS A 106 24.40 6.23 -20.35
C LYS A 106 25.09 4.99 -19.76
N TYR A 107 24.56 4.45 -18.65
CA TYR A 107 25.15 3.30 -17.95
C TYR A 107 24.41 1.99 -18.27
N SER A 108 23.23 2.08 -18.87
CA SER A 108 22.38 0.94 -19.16
C SER A 108 22.82 0.26 -20.46
N LYS A 109 23.46 -0.90 -20.34
CA LYS A 109 24.01 -1.66 -21.47
C LYS A 109 23.13 -2.84 -21.90
N ASN A 110 22.26 -3.33 -21.01
CA ASN A 110 21.39 -4.48 -21.24
C ASN A 110 20.07 -4.35 -20.47
N ALA A 111 19.11 -5.25 -20.74
CA ALA A 111 17.81 -5.29 -20.05
C ALA A 111 17.90 -5.56 -18.54
N LYS A 112 19.01 -6.14 -18.04
CA LYS A 112 19.18 -6.40 -16.60
C LYS A 112 19.40 -5.12 -15.80
N THR A 113 20.08 -4.13 -16.37
CA THR A 113 20.39 -2.87 -15.67
C THR A 113 19.15 -2.10 -15.22
N PRO A 114 18.14 -1.81 -16.08
CA PRO A 114 16.91 -1.14 -15.64
C PRO A 114 16.14 -1.95 -14.60
N GLU A 115 16.12 -3.28 -14.77
CA GLU A 115 15.42 -4.18 -13.86
C GLU A 115 16.05 -4.19 -12.46
N PHE A 116 17.38 -4.24 -12.37
CA PHE A 116 18.07 -4.11 -11.08
C PHE A 116 17.93 -2.72 -10.47
N ILE A 117 17.93 -1.66 -11.28
CA ILE A 117 17.62 -0.31 -10.78
C ILE A 117 16.23 -0.29 -10.16
N ALA A 118 15.22 -0.85 -10.83
CA ALA A 118 13.88 -0.96 -10.30
C ALA A 118 13.84 -1.74 -8.98
N PHE A 119 14.49 -2.91 -8.94
CA PHE A 119 14.55 -3.77 -7.76
C PHE A 119 15.19 -3.08 -6.55
N PHE A 120 16.38 -2.49 -6.73
CA PHE A 120 17.08 -1.81 -5.63
C PHE A 120 16.39 -0.51 -5.20
N SER A 121 15.81 0.25 -6.14
CA SER A 121 14.97 1.39 -5.79
C SER A 121 13.74 0.95 -4.98
N GLY A 122 13.15 -0.20 -5.31
CA GLY A 122 12.06 -0.80 -4.52
C GLY A 122 12.48 -1.15 -3.09
N ILE A 123 13.69 -1.67 -2.89
CA ILE A 123 14.23 -1.94 -1.55
C ILE A 123 14.46 -0.65 -0.75
N ILE A 124 14.94 0.42 -1.40
CA ILE A 124 15.26 1.68 -0.74
C ILE A 124 13.99 2.46 -0.36
N ILE A 125 12.94 2.42 -1.18
CA ILE A 125 11.70 3.17 -0.97
C ILE A 125 10.71 2.33 -0.13
N PHE A 126 11.12 1.94 1.07
CA PHE A 126 10.35 1.00 1.92
C PHE A 126 9.20 1.63 2.72
N VAL A 127 9.03 2.94 2.66
CA VAL A 127 8.10 3.63 3.59
C VAL A 127 6.65 3.30 3.29
N ASP A 128 6.29 3.22 2.01
CA ASP A 128 4.93 2.97 1.57
C ASP A 128 4.96 2.32 0.18
N ASP A 129 4.16 1.28 -0.01
CA ASP A 129 4.18 0.45 -1.22
C ASP A 129 3.56 1.17 -2.43
N TYR A 130 2.56 2.03 -2.21
CA TYR A 130 1.98 2.85 -3.25
C TYR A 130 2.97 3.90 -3.76
N PHE A 131 3.61 4.64 -2.86
CA PHE A 131 4.63 5.62 -3.23
C PHE A 131 5.85 4.96 -3.88
N ASN A 132 6.25 3.79 -3.41
CA ASN A 132 7.28 2.95 -4.01
C ASN A 132 6.92 2.62 -5.46
N ALA A 133 5.75 2.01 -5.68
CA ALA A 133 5.32 1.58 -7.01
C ALA A 133 5.24 2.75 -8.01
N LEU A 134 4.74 3.91 -7.56
CA LEU A 134 4.70 5.12 -8.39
C LEU A 134 6.09 5.65 -8.72
N THR A 135 6.95 5.82 -7.72
CA THR A 135 8.26 6.45 -7.91
C THR A 135 9.20 5.54 -8.69
N VAL A 136 9.29 4.26 -8.33
CA VAL A 136 10.07 3.27 -9.07
C VAL A 136 9.50 3.08 -10.47
N GLY A 137 8.18 3.09 -10.64
CA GLY A 137 7.54 3.06 -11.95
C GLY A 137 7.93 4.24 -12.83
N GLN A 138 7.92 5.46 -12.30
CA GLN A 138 8.32 6.66 -13.05
C GLN A 138 9.81 6.62 -13.45
N ILE A 139 10.68 6.18 -12.55
CA ILE A 139 12.13 6.07 -12.81
C ILE A 139 12.43 4.98 -13.85
N SER A 140 11.85 3.80 -13.66
CA SER A 140 12.27 2.60 -14.37
C SER A 140 11.58 2.42 -15.71
N LYS A 141 10.36 2.95 -15.90
CA LYS A 141 9.58 2.78 -17.14
C LYS A 141 10.35 3.19 -18.39
N SER A 142 10.93 4.38 -18.37
CA SER A 142 11.68 4.95 -19.49
C SER A 142 13.00 4.24 -19.77
N LEU A 143 13.67 3.78 -18.71
CA LEU A 143 14.91 3.03 -18.82
C LEU A 143 14.63 1.61 -19.35
N ASN A 144 13.52 1.01 -18.94
CA ASN A 144 13.08 -0.31 -19.38
C ASN A 144 12.62 -0.32 -20.83
N ASP A 145 11.84 0.70 -21.23
CA ASP A 145 11.36 0.90 -22.60
C ASP A 145 12.54 1.02 -23.59
N ALA A 146 13.67 1.61 -23.19
CA ALA A 146 14.88 1.72 -24.00
C ALA A 146 15.63 0.38 -24.22
N HIS A 147 15.33 -0.67 -23.45
CA HIS A 147 16.05 -1.95 -23.48
C HIS A 147 15.15 -3.17 -23.76
N ASN A 148 13.99 -2.96 -24.39
CA ASN A 148 13.09 -4.01 -24.87
C ASN A 148 12.56 -4.98 -23.77
N SER A 149 12.48 -4.53 -22.52
CA SER A 149 11.81 -5.27 -21.46
C SER A 149 10.35 -4.84 -21.38
N THR A 150 9.46 -5.78 -21.04
CA THR A 150 8.01 -5.56 -21.18
C THR A 150 7.44 -4.81 -19.99
N ARG A 151 6.32 -4.11 -20.19
CA ARG A 151 5.64 -3.39 -19.11
C ARG A 151 5.11 -4.33 -18.04
N GLU A 152 4.69 -5.54 -18.41
CA GLU A 152 4.23 -6.59 -17.50
C GLU A 152 5.38 -7.09 -16.63
N ARG A 153 6.57 -7.23 -17.21
CA ARG A 153 7.77 -7.64 -16.47
C ARG A 153 8.19 -6.58 -15.48
N LEU A 154 8.22 -5.32 -15.91
CA LEU A 154 8.51 -4.20 -15.03
C LEU A 154 7.46 -4.07 -13.91
N ALA A 155 6.17 -4.20 -14.25
CA ALA A 155 5.08 -4.18 -13.28
C ALA A 155 5.23 -5.30 -12.24
N TYR A 156 5.59 -6.52 -12.65
CA TYR A 156 5.88 -7.62 -11.72
C TYR A 156 7.04 -7.27 -10.77
N ILE A 157 8.16 -6.76 -11.31
CA ILE A 157 9.32 -6.39 -10.48
C ILE A 157 8.94 -5.32 -9.46
N ILE A 158 8.28 -4.25 -9.91
CA ILE A 158 7.85 -3.13 -9.06
C ILE A 158 6.88 -3.60 -7.99
N ASP A 159 5.80 -4.28 -8.37
CA ASP A 159 4.75 -4.70 -7.45
C ASP A 159 5.28 -5.72 -6.42
N SER A 160 6.04 -6.72 -6.88
CA SER A 160 6.62 -7.77 -6.03
C SER A 160 7.87 -7.32 -5.26
N THR A 161 8.30 -6.06 -5.37
CA THR A 161 9.26 -5.44 -4.44
C THR A 161 8.59 -4.44 -3.51
N SER A 162 7.62 -3.66 -3.99
CA SER A 162 6.96 -2.59 -3.24
C SER A 162 6.35 -3.10 -1.93
N ALA A 163 5.33 -3.97 -2.01
CA ALA A 163 4.62 -4.45 -0.83
C ALA A 163 5.49 -5.35 0.08
N PRO A 164 6.27 -6.32 -0.44
CA PRO A 164 7.13 -7.17 0.40
C PRO A 164 8.16 -6.40 1.22
N VAL A 165 8.81 -5.38 0.65
CA VAL A 165 9.80 -4.58 1.37
C VAL A 165 9.13 -3.78 2.49
N CYS A 166 7.98 -3.14 2.21
CA CYS A 166 7.25 -2.39 3.22
C CYS A 166 6.81 -3.28 4.40
N LEU A 167 6.50 -4.56 4.17
CA LEU A 167 6.19 -5.51 5.25
C LEU A 167 7.40 -5.96 6.06
N LEU A 168 8.60 -5.95 5.46
CA LEU A 168 9.84 -6.39 6.13
C LEU A 168 10.53 -5.28 6.94
N VAL A 169 10.11 -4.03 6.77
CA VAL A 169 10.66 -2.88 7.50
C VAL A 169 9.60 -2.35 8.49
N PRO A 170 9.80 -2.47 9.81
CA PRO A 170 8.83 -1.99 10.82
C PRO A 170 8.49 -0.51 10.73
N ILE A 171 9.43 0.28 10.22
CA ILE A 171 9.31 1.73 10.05
C ILE A 171 8.71 2.02 8.67
N SER A 172 7.52 1.48 8.42
CA SER A 172 6.75 1.64 7.18
C SER A 172 5.27 1.88 7.49
N SER A 173 4.47 2.23 6.49
CA SER A 173 3.01 2.34 6.61
C SER A 173 2.36 1.02 7.05
N TRP A 174 2.88 -0.12 6.60
CA TRP A 174 2.41 -1.45 6.99
C TRP A 174 2.82 -1.82 8.43
N GLY A 175 4.05 -1.51 8.83
CA GLY A 175 4.48 -1.73 10.22
C GLY A 175 3.65 -0.90 11.20
N ALA A 176 3.39 0.36 10.87
CA ALA A 176 2.48 1.26 11.59
C ALA A 176 1.07 0.67 11.73
N TYR A 177 0.51 0.15 10.63
CA TYR A 177 -0.82 -0.45 10.60
C TYR A 177 -0.90 -1.70 11.49
N ILE A 178 0.05 -2.64 11.38
CA ILE A 178 0.05 -3.87 12.17
C ILE A 178 0.21 -3.57 13.66
N MET A 179 1.11 -2.66 14.04
CA MET A 179 1.24 -2.21 15.43
C MET A 179 -0.03 -1.55 15.94
N GLY A 180 -0.71 -0.75 15.10
CA GLY A 180 -1.99 -0.14 15.45
C GLY A 180 -3.08 -1.17 15.75
N ILE A 181 -3.14 -2.26 14.96
CA ILE A 181 -4.05 -3.38 15.25
C ILE A 181 -3.68 -4.05 16.57
N MET A 182 -2.40 -4.35 16.80
CA MET A 182 -1.93 -5.05 17.99
C MET A 182 -2.16 -4.24 19.28
N ASN A 183 -1.95 -2.93 19.22
CA ASN A 183 -2.20 -2.03 20.35
C ASN A 183 -3.69 -1.93 20.73
N ASN A 184 -4.59 -2.22 19.78
CA ASN A 184 -6.03 -2.25 20.04
C ASN A 184 -6.50 -3.59 20.63
N ASP A 185 -5.63 -4.59 20.73
CA ASP A 185 -5.90 -5.87 21.38
C ASP A 185 -5.36 -5.84 22.82
N ASN A 186 -6.19 -6.23 23.78
CA ASN A 186 -5.85 -6.25 25.21
C ASN A 186 -5.07 -7.50 25.64
N SER A 187 -4.61 -8.32 24.68
CA SER A 187 -3.85 -9.53 24.96
C SER A 187 -2.56 -9.23 25.74
N PRO A 188 -2.29 -9.95 26.85
CA PRO A 188 -1.07 -9.77 27.63
C PRO A 188 0.22 -10.11 26.86
N LEU A 189 0.10 -10.79 25.71
CA LEU A 189 1.20 -11.11 24.80
C LEU A 189 1.61 -9.92 23.90
N LEU A 190 0.79 -8.87 23.81
CA LEU A 190 0.97 -7.73 22.88
C LEU A 190 1.40 -6.44 23.61
N LYS A 191 1.97 -6.55 24.81
CA LYS A 191 2.40 -5.38 25.61
C LYS A 191 3.48 -4.52 24.93
N ASP A 192 4.27 -5.10 24.03
CA ASP A 192 5.24 -4.39 23.19
C ASP A 192 5.07 -4.81 21.73
N SER A 193 4.10 -4.15 21.06
CA SER A 193 3.77 -4.42 19.67
C SER A 193 4.95 -4.23 18.71
N PHE A 194 5.87 -3.31 19.01
CA PHE A 194 7.06 -3.09 18.17
C PHE A 194 8.02 -4.27 18.25
N SER A 195 8.35 -4.74 19.46
CA SER A 195 9.22 -5.90 19.65
C SER A 195 8.64 -7.17 19.03
N VAL A 196 7.34 -7.40 19.22
CA VAL A 196 6.64 -8.54 18.61
C VAL A 196 6.67 -8.45 17.09
N LEU A 197 6.43 -7.26 16.52
CA LEU A 197 6.52 -7.04 15.07
C LEU A 197 7.94 -7.37 14.56
N VAL A 198 9.00 -6.86 15.21
CA VAL A 198 10.40 -7.13 14.83
C VAL A 198 10.72 -8.63 14.85
N GLN A 199 10.28 -9.35 15.89
CA GLN A 199 10.48 -10.81 15.98
C GLN A 199 9.75 -11.56 14.85
N SER A 200 8.57 -11.09 14.48
CA SER A 200 7.75 -11.70 13.43
C SER A 200 8.31 -11.54 12.01
N LEU A 201 9.18 -10.55 11.75
CA LEU A 201 9.73 -10.26 10.41
C LEU A 201 10.42 -11.46 9.78
N SER A 202 11.21 -12.20 10.58
CA SER A 202 11.94 -13.38 10.14
C SER A 202 11.03 -14.50 9.63
N SER A 203 9.78 -14.52 10.11
CA SER A 203 8.76 -15.51 9.75
C SER A 203 7.85 -15.04 8.62
N ASN A 204 8.11 -13.87 8.01
CA ASN A 204 7.38 -13.40 6.84
C ASN A 204 7.91 -14.04 5.55
N TYR A 205 7.71 -15.36 5.44
CA TYR A 205 8.25 -16.18 4.35
C TYR A 205 7.78 -15.71 2.97
N TYR A 206 6.53 -15.23 2.84
CA TYR A 206 6.01 -14.72 1.59
C TYR A 206 6.83 -13.54 1.08
N ALA A 207 7.05 -12.53 1.92
CA ALA A 207 7.79 -11.33 1.51
C ALA A 207 9.24 -11.66 1.14
N ILE A 208 9.89 -12.53 1.92
CA ILE A 208 11.27 -12.98 1.68
C ILE A 208 11.35 -13.73 0.35
N PHE A 209 10.46 -14.71 0.13
CA PHE A 209 10.46 -15.52 -1.10
C PHE A 209 10.08 -14.71 -2.33
N ALA A 210 9.16 -13.74 -2.21
CA ALA A 210 8.83 -12.83 -3.30
C ALA A 210 10.06 -12.03 -3.75
N LEU A 211 10.83 -11.46 -2.82
CA LEU A 211 12.05 -10.70 -3.16
C LEU A 211 13.14 -11.59 -3.78
N ILE A 212 13.35 -12.79 -3.26
CA ILE A 212 14.26 -13.77 -3.84
C ILE A 212 13.79 -14.14 -5.25
N ALA A 213 12.49 -14.40 -5.45
CA ALA A 213 11.93 -14.75 -6.75
C ALA A 213 12.11 -13.63 -7.77
N VAL A 214 11.89 -12.36 -7.40
CA VAL A 214 12.14 -11.20 -8.27
C VAL A 214 13.63 -11.10 -8.61
N PHE A 215 14.52 -11.20 -7.62
CA PHE A 215 15.97 -11.18 -7.84
C PHE A 215 16.42 -12.25 -8.83
N LEU A 216 15.98 -13.50 -8.64
CA LEU A 216 16.29 -14.62 -9.54
C LEU A 216 15.65 -14.44 -10.92
N THR A 217 14.44 -13.88 -10.99
CA THR A 217 13.76 -13.56 -12.24
C THR A 217 14.57 -12.58 -13.08
N ILE A 218 15.18 -11.57 -12.44
CA ILE A 218 16.07 -10.61 -13.10
C ILE A 218 17.42 -11.26 -13.45
N LEU A 219 18.02 -12.03 -12.54
CA LEU A 219 19.33 -12.65 -12.75
C LEU A 219 19.31 -13.65 -13.92
N TRP A 220 18.34 -14.56 -13.92
CA TRP A 220 18.17 -15.62 -14.91
C TRP A 220 17.34 -15.20 -16.12
N GLN A 221 16.78 -13.99 -16.14
CA GLN A 221 15.94 -13.48 -17.24
C GLN A 221 14.77 -14.43 -17.56
N ILE A 222 14.13 -14.98 -16.52
CA ILE A 222 12.97 -15.86 -16.68
C ILE A 222 11.77 -14.99 -17.04
N ASN A 223 11.25 -15.17 -18.26
CA ASN A 223 10.03 -14.50 -18.71
C ASN A 223 8.81 -15.42 -18.56
N LEU A 224 7.82 -14.99 -17.77
CA LEU A 224 6.51 -15.64 -17.68
C LEU A 224 5.74 -15.52 -19.02
N PRO A 225 4.74 -16.37 -19.30
CA PRO A 225 4.03 -16.37 -20.59
C PRO A 225 3.49 -14.99 -21.01
N SER A 226 2.89 -14.25 -20.08
CA SER A 226 2.42 -12.88 -20.32
C SER A 226 3.57 -11.92 -20.66
N MET A 227 4.73 -12.05 -20.00
CA MET A 227 5.91 -11.23 -20.28
C MET A 227 6.49 -11.54 -21.67
N ARG A 228 6.37 -12.76 -22.19
CA ARG A 228 6.83 -13.07 -23.55
C ARG A 228 5.88 -12.53 -24.62
N LYS A 229 4.57 -12.61 -24.35
CA LYS A 229 3.53 -12.24 -25.32
C LYS A 229 3.50 -10.74 -25.65
N TYR A 230 3.78 -9.89 -24.65
CA TYR A 230 3.63 -8.43 -24.78
C TYR A 230 4.97 -7.70 -24.92
N GLN A 231 6.02 -8.40 -25.37
CA GLN A 231 7.32 -7.79 -25.57
C GLN A 231 7.27 -6.70 -26.65
N ASN A 232 7.66 -5.49 -26.27
CA ASN A 232 7.72 -4.30 -27.11
C ASN A 232 6.38 -3.82 -27.70
N ILE A 233 5.25 -4.29 -27.19
CA ILE A 233 3.93 -3.84 -27.65
C ILE A 233 3.57 -2.51 -26.96
N GLY A 234 3.40 -1.44 -27.75
CA GLY A 234 2.99 -0.13 -27.22
C GLY A 234 4.08 0.64 -26.48
N VAL A 235 5.35 0.28 -26.70
CA VAL A 235 6.52 1.01 -26.19
C VAL A 235 6.66 2.32 -26.95
N LYS A 236 6.32 3.42 -26.29
CA LYS A 236 6.69 4.78 -26.67
C LYS A 236 7.50 5.33 -25.51
N ASP A 237 8.70 5.83 -25.79
CA ASP A 237 9.56 6.40 -24.77
C ASP A 237 8.90 7.70 -24.25
N PHE A 238 8.19 7.57 -23.14
CA PHE A 238 7.29 8.60 -22.58
C PHE A 238 8.02 9.92 -22.24
N TYR A 239 9.35 9.86 -22.12
CA TYR A 239 10.18 11.00 -21.75
C TYR A 239 11.01 11.57 -22.90
N SER A 240 11.18 10.85 -24.01
CA SER A 240 11.84 11.43 -25.20
C SER A 240 10.96 12.45 -25.92
N GLU A 241 9.63 12.35 -25.82
CA GLU A 241 8.71 13.37 -26.37
C GLU A 241 8.58 14.62 -25.47
N GLN A 242 8.98 14.56 -24.19
CA GLN A 242 9.02 15.73 -23.29
C GLN A 242 10.29 16.59 -23.45
N GLU A 243 11.14 16.32 -24.45
CA GLU A 243 12.36 17.09 -24.72
C GLU A 243 12.08 18.54 -25.19
N GLU A 244 10.85 18.90 -25.55
CA GLU A 244 10.53 20.22 -26.13
C GLU A 244 10.37 21.38 -25.13
N ASP A 245 10.30 21.15 -23.82
CA ASP A 245 10.19 22.23 -22.82
C ASP A 245 11.38 22.24 -21.86
N SER A 246 12.57 22.50 -22.40
CA SER A 246 13.81 22.60 -21.65
C SER A 246 13.88 23.88 -20.80
N SER A 247 12.97 24.02 -19.86
CA SER A 247 13.21 24.79 -18.64
C SER A 247 14.08 23.96 -17.67
N LYS A 248 14.74 24.62 -16.73
CA LYS A 248 15.77 24.03 -15.84
C LYS A 248 15.29 22.71 -15.23
N LEU A 249 15.93 21.60 -15.57
CA LEU A 249 15.70 20.32 -14.89
C LEU A 249 16.26 20.39 -13.46
N ALA A 250 15.46 19.96 -12.48
CA ALA A 250 15.94 19.81 -11.11
C ALA A 250 17.14 18.87 -11.02
N PRO A 251 18.01 19.03 -10.00
CA PRO A 251 19.15 18.15 -9.81
C PRO A 251 18.69 16.71 -9.58
N LEU A 252 19.55 15.77 -10.02
CA LEU A 252 19.38 14.34 -9.79
C LEU A 252 19.20 13.99 -8.31
N SER A 253 19.82 14.78 -7.42
CA SER A 253 19.78 14.57 -5.97
C SER A 253 18.42 14.83 -5.35
N LEU A 254 17.51 15.57 -6.01
CA LEU A 254 16.20 15.89 -5.43
C LEU A 254 15.40 14.62 -5.13
N LEU A 255 15.35 13.66 -6.06
CA LEU A 255 14.64 12.41 -5.88
C LEU A 255 15.10 11.59 -4.65
N PRO A 256 16.39 11.18 -4.52
CA PRO A 256 16.84 10.44 -3.35
C PRO A 256 16.81 11.28 -2.07
N LEU A 257 16.97 12.61 -2.16
CA LEU A 257 16.85 13.50 -1.02
C LEU A 257 15.42 13.55 -0.48
N SER A 258 14.41 13.63 -1.35
CA SER A 258 13.00 13.59 -0.94
C SER A 258 12.62 12.28 -0.27
N ILE A 259 13.10 11.16 -0.80
CA ILE A 259 12.91 9.83 -0.19
C ILE A 259 13.59 9.77 1.18
N LEU A 260 14.84 10.23 1.27
CA LEU A 260 15.60 10.25 2.53
C LEU A 260 14.94 11.17 3.57
N LEU A 261 14.48 12.36 3.17
CA LEU A 261 13.74 13.29 4.02
C LEU A 261 12.47 12.63 4.57
N LEU A 262 11.75 11.88 3.73
CA LEU A 262 10.54 11.16 4.11
C LEU A 262 10.84 10.04 5.12
N ILE A 263 11.87 9.23 4.86
CA ILE A 263 12.30 8.17 5.78
C ILE A 263 12.74 8.76 7.12
N VAL A 264 13.60 9.77 7.10
CA VAL A 264 14.18 10.37 8.31
C VAL A 264 13.12 11.09 9.14
N SER A 265 12.19 11.84 8.51
CA SER A 265 11.14 12.55 9.23
C SER A 265 10.19 11.59 9.94
N ILE A 266 9.75 10.53 9.27
CA ILE A 266 8.85 9.52 9.83
C ILE A 266 9.57 8.71 10.91
N SER A 267 10.80 8.25 10.65
CA SER A 267 11.59 7.50 11.62
C SER A 267 11.85 8.31 12.89
N SER A 268 12.16 9.60 12.74
CA SER A 268 12.40 10.50 13.87
C SER A 268 11.15 10.69 14.72
N LEU A 269 9.98 10.86 14.09
CA LEU A 269 8.71 11.00 14.82
C LEU A 269 8.25 9.69 15.47
N ILE A 270 8.45 8.54 14.83
CA ILE A 270 8.17 7.23 15.43
C ILE A 270 9.07 7.01 16.64
N PHE A 271 10.36 7.35 16.55
CA PHE A 271 11.28 7.25 17.69
C PHE A 271 10.89 8.22 18.81
N TYR A 272 10.50 9.45 18.47
CA TYR A 272 10.06 10.44 19.44
C TYR A 272 8.77 10.00 20.17
N THR A 273 7.74 9.60 19.44
CA THR A 273 6.46 9.14 20.02
C THR A 273 6.61 7.82 20.78
N GLY A 274 7.39 6.88 20.25
CA GLY A 274 7.58 5.56 20.87
C GLY A 274 8.49 5.57 22.09
N VAL A 275 9.66 6.21 22.02
CA VAL A 275 10.66 6.15 23.10
C VAL A 275 10.39 7.18 24.19
N ILE A 276 10.01 8.41 23.80
CA ILE A 276 9.86 9.51 24.76
C ILE A 276 8.45 9.54 25.34
N LEU A 277 7.41 9.38 24.52
CA LEU A 277 6.02 9.41 24.99
C LEU A 277 5.49 8.04 25.44
N LYS A 278 6.24 6.95 25.22
CA LYS A 278 5.82 5.56 25.51
C LYS A 278 4.46 5.19 24.92
N ASN A 279 4.04 5.89 23.86
CA ASN A 279 2.79 5.66 23.16
C ASN A 279 3.03 5.94 21.67
N THR A 280 3.43 4.89 20.94
CA THR A 280 3.76 5.00 19.52
C THR A 280 2.48 5.25 18.71
N ASP A 281 2.22 6.52 18.38
CA ASP A 281 1.21 6.88 17.38
C ASP A 281 1.86 6.92 15.99
N ALA A 282 1.80 5.77 15.33
CA ALA A 282 2.39 5.60 14.02
C ALA A 282 1.63 6.37 12.92
N SER A 283 0.30 6.50 13.04
CA SER A 283 -0.51 7.25 12.07
C SER A 283 -0.20 8.75 12.12
N PHE A 284 -0.08 9.30 13.34
CA PHE A 284 0.39 10.67 13.55
C PHE A 284 1.78 10.89 12.94
N SER A 285 2.72 9.98 13.20
CA SER A 285 4.10 10.10 12.72
C SER A 285 4.18 10.09 11.18
N LEU A 286 3.38 9.24 10.52
CA LEU A 286 3.27 9.22 9.06
C LEU A 286 2.74 10.55 8.51
N PHE A 287 1.66 11.08 9.08
CA PHE A 287 1.06 12.33 8.60
C PHE A 287 2.00 13.52 8.73
N TYR A 288 2.54 13.77 9.93
CA TYR A 288 3.41 14.93 10.16
C TYR A 288 4.79 14.77 9.52
N GLY A 289 5.33 13.55 9.49
CA GLY A 289 6.58 13.24 8.80
C GLY A 289 6.46 13.40 7.28
N GLY A 290 5.36 12.91 6.70
CA GLY A 290 5.02 13.10 5.29
C GLY A 290 4.79 14.56 4.93
N LEU A 291 4.05 15.31 5.76
CA LEU A 291 3.82 16.75 5.58
C LEU A 291 5.14 17.53 5.57
N PHE A 292 6.01 17.27 6.54
CA PHE A 292 7.33 17.90 6.61
C PHE A 292 8.17 17.61 5.36
N SER A 293 8.23 16.34 4.94
CA SER A 293 8.97 15.95 3.74
C SER A 293 8.41 16.61 2.48
N LEU A 294 7.09 16.71 2.35
CA LEU A 294 6.42 17.39 1.24
C LEU A 294 6.78 18.88 1.20
N ILE A 295 6.70 19.58 2.34
CA ILE A 295 7.01 21.02 2.42
C ILE A 295 8.47 21.25 2.02
N VAL A 296 9.41 20.52 2.60
CA VAL A 296 10.84 20.69 2.30
C VAL A 296 11.14 20.34 0.85
N THR A 297 10.60 19.23 0.34
CA THR A 297 10.75 18.83 -1.07
C THR A 297 10.19 19.88 -2.01
N TYR A 298 9.02 20.43 -1.72
CA TYR A 298 8.40 21.48 -2.53
C TYR A 298 9.25 22.75 -2.55
N LEU A 299 9.80 23.18 -1.40
CA LEU A 299 10.70 24.34 -1.33
C LEU A 299 11.97 24.14 -2.15
N LEU A 300 12.55 22.94 -2.10
CA LEU A 300 13.74 22.59 -2.89
C LEU A 300 13.43 22.50 -4.40
N ALA A 301 12.24 22.03 -4.76
CA ALA A 301 11.77 21.92 -6.14
C ALA A 301 11.28 23.26 -6.72
N TYR A 302 10.89 24.22 -5.87
CA TYR A 302 10.28 25.49 -6.25
C TYR A 302 10.97 26.23 -7.41
N PRO A 303 12.32 26.31 -7.49
CA PRO A 303 13.01 27.00 -8.59
C PRO A 303 12.83 26.33 -9.97
N PHE A 304 12.38 25.07 -9.99
CA PHE A 304 12.23 24.23 -11.18
C PHE A 304 10.76 23.97 -11.54
N LEU A 305 9.82 24.50 -10.76
CA LEU A 305 8.39 24.36 -11.00
C LEU A 305 7.83 25.61 -11.69
N GLU A 306 6.76 25.43 -12.48
CA GLU A 306 6.00 26.55 -13.03
C GLU A 306 5.42 27.43 -11.90
N LYS A 307 5.53 28.75 -12.02
CA LYS A 307 4.98 29.68 -11.02
C LYS A 307 3.47 29.52 -10.92
N GLY A 308 2.94 29.43 -9.70
CA GLY A 308 1.51 29.25 -9.46
C GLY A 308 0.98 27.82 -9.68
N SER A 309 1.85 26.85 -9.98
CA SER A 309 1.44 25.46 -10.22
C SER A 309 1.06 24.67 -8.96
N PHE A 310 1.22 25.23 -7.75
CA PHE A 310 0.99 24.50 -6.50
C PHE A 310 -0.39 23.84 -6.41
N LEU A 311 -1.47 24.58 -6.71
CA LEU A 311 -2.83 24.03 -6.66
C LEU A 311 -3.04 22.92 -7.69
N LYS A 312 -2.44 23.08 -8.88
CA LYS A 312 -2.48 22.05 -9.94
C LYS A 312 -1.74 20.79 -9.49
N LEU A 313 -0.55 20.93 -8.89
CA LEU A 313 0.21 19.81 -8.31
C LEU A 313 -0.55 19.11 -7.20
N MET A 314 -1.20 19.86 -6.31
CA MET A 314 -2.05 19.29 -5.27
C MET A 314 -3.21 18.48 -5.85
N PHE A 315 -3.90 19.02 -6.85
CA PHE A 315 -5.03 18.33 -7.48
C PHE A 315 -4.59 17.10 -8.29
N GLU A 316 -3.50 17.20 -9.06
CA GLU A 316 -2.91 16.06 -9.78
C GLU A 316 -2.43 14.98 -8.81
N GLY A 317 -1.89 15.39 -7.65
CA GLY A 317 -1.47 14.49 -6.58
C GLY A 317 -2.64 13.78 -5.91
N PHE A 318 -3.68 14.52 -5.53
CA PHE A 318 -4.91 13.94 -4.99
C PHE A 318 -5.56 12.96 -5.99
N LYS A 319 -5.65 13.35 -7.27
CA LYS A 319 -6.21 12.52 -8.33
C LYS A 319 -5.40 11.25 -8.55
N SER A 320 -4.08 11.29 -8.40
CA SER A 320 -3.24 10.10 -8.58
C SER A 320 -3.52 9.06 -7.51
N VAL A 321 -3.74 9.45 -6.24
CA VAL A 321 -4.01 8.52 -5.13
C VAL A 321 -5.49 8.19 -4.91
N GLY A 322 -6.41 8.89 -5.60
CA GLY A 322 -7.86 8.73 -5.44
C GLY A 322 -8.36 7.28 -5.51
N PRO A 323 -7.91 6.44 -6.48
CA PRO A 323 -8.30 5.03 -6.52
C PRO A 323 -7.86 4.24 -5.29
N ALA A 324 -6.65 4.50 -4.76
CA ALA A 324 -6.14 3.85 -3.57
C ALA A 324 -6.94 4.25 -2.32
N ILE A 325 -7.26 5.54 -2.17
CA ILE A 325 -8.12 6.05 -1.08
C ILE A 325 -9.50 5.39 -1.11
N LEU A 326 -10.09 5.24 -2.30
CA LEU A 326 -11.40 4.60 -2.46
C LEU A 326 -11.36 3.13 -2.04
N VAL A 327 -10.35 2.38 -2.49
CA VAL A 327 -10.18 0.98 -2.09
C VAL A 327 -9.95 0.87 -0.59
N LEU A 328 -9.09 1.71 0.00
CA LEU A 328 -8.82 1.73 1.44
C LEU A 328 -10.06 2.06 2.26
N THR A 329 -10.87 3.02 1.80
CA THR A 329 -12.14 3.37 2.46
C THR A 329 -13.09 2.17 2.47
N LEU A 330 -13.27 1.49 1.34
CA LEU A 330 -14.14 0.31 1.27
C LEU A 330 -13.57 -0.88 2.06
N ALA A 331 -12.25 -1.05 2.07
CA ALA A 331 -11.57 -2.10 2.83
C ALA A 331 -11.73 -1.91 4.35
N TRP A 332 -11.61 -0.67 4.84
CA TRP A 332 -11.86 -0.36 6.23
C TRP A 332 -13.35 -0.39 6.59
N ALA A 333 -14.25 -0.07 5.66
CA ALA A 333 -15.69 -0.19 5.86
C ALA A 333 -16.17 -1.65 5.96
N ILE A 334 -15.60 -2.56 5.17
CA ILE A 334 -15.95 -4.00 5.23
C ILE A 334 -15.31 -4.73 6.42
N GLY A 335 -14.24 -4.19 7.00
CA GLY A 335 -13.57 -4.78 8.16
C GLY A 335 -14.51 -5.09 9.34
N PRO A 336 -15.25 -4.10 9.87
CA PRO A 336 -16.30 -4.31 10.88
C PRO A 336 -17.43 -5.21 10.40
N VAL A 337 -17.75 -5.22 9.10
CA VAL A 337 -18.77 -6.11 8.54
C VAL A 337 -18.36 -7.58 8.68
N ILE A 338 -17.12 -7.92 8.33
CA ILE A 338 -16.60 -9.28 8.45
C ILE A 338 -16.39 -9.66 9.93
N ARG A 339 -15.91 -8.72 10.74
CA ARG A 339 -15.57 -8.93 12.15
C ARG A 339 -16.80 -9.06 13.04
N ASP A 340 -17.73 -8.12 12.94
CA ASP A 340 -18.81 -7.94 13.92
C ASP A 340 -20.11 -8.58 13.43
N ASP A 341 -20.44 -8.43 12.15
CA ASP A 341 -21.71 -8.89 11.59
C ASP A 341 -21.60 -10.36 11.13
N ALA A 342 -20.62 -10.67 10.28
CA ALA A 342 -20.38 -12.03 9.79
C ALA A 342 -19.68 -12.92 10.83
N GLN A 343 -18.84 -12.33 11.70
CA GLN A 343 -18.01 -13.01 12.70
C GLN A 343 -17.18 -14.17 12.14
N THR A 344 -16.70 -14.02 10.90
CA THR A 344 -15.96 -15.06 10.17
C THR A 344 -14.72 -15.54 10.94
N GLY A 345 -14.03 -14.61 11.63
CA GLY A 345 -12.86 -14.94 12.45
C GLY A 345 -13.19 -15.90 13.61
N LEU A 346 -14.33 -15.74 14.28
CA LEU A 346 -14.75 -16.62 15.38
C LEU A 346 -15.07 -18.02 14.86
N TYR A 347 -15.76 -18.12 13.73
CA TYR A 347 -16.04 -19.41 13.07
C TYR A 347 -14.74 -20.14 12.71
N LEU A 348 -13.82 -19.48 12.01
CA LEU A 348 -12.54 -20.08 11.61
C LEU A 348 -11.68 -20.47 12.83
N ALA A 349 -11.68 -19.67 13.89
CA ALA A 349 -10.97 -19.99 15.13
C ALA A 349 -11.54 -21.24 15.82
N GLN A 350 -12.86 -21.42 15.83
CA GLN A 350 -13.49 -22.62 16.40
C GLN A 350 -13.19 -23.88 15.59
N VAL A 351 -13.27 -23.81 14.27
CA VAL A 351 -12.89 -24.93 13.39
C VAL A 351 -11.42 -25.29 13.60
N SER A 352 -10.55 -24.27 13.75
CA SER A 352 -9.12 -24.47 13.97
C SER A 352 -8.80 -25.07 15.35
N LYS A 353 -9.58 -24.78 16.39
CA LYS A 353 -9.39 -25.36 17.74
C LYS A 353 -9.40 -26.88 17.75
N GLY A 354 -10.30 -27.51 16.98
CA GLY A 354 -10.38 -28.97 16.87
C GLY A 354 -9.09 -29.58 16.31
N PHE A 355 -8.49 -28.91 15.32
CA PHE A 355 -7.23 -29.33 14.71
C PHE A 355 -6.02 -29.10 15.63
N LEU A 356 -5.96 -27.95 16.32
CA LEU A 356 -4.86 -27.59 17.21
C LEU A 356 -4.75 -28.53 18.42
N ASN A 357 -5.89 -28.95 18.99
CA ASN A 357 -5.93 -29.89 20.11
C ASN A 357 -5.43 -31.31 19.73
N SER A 358 -5.36 -31.62 18.44
CA SER A 358 -4.94 -32.93 17.92
C SER A 358 -3.42 -33.03 17.67
N GLY A 359 -2.62 -32.11 18.19
CA GLY A 359 -1.16 -32.07 17.99
C GLY A 359 -0.71 -31.32 16.73
N GLY A 360 -1.62 -30.63 16.04
CA GLY A 360 -1.36 -29.91 14.79
C GLY A 360 -0.55 -28.61 14.92
N GLY A 361 -0.05 -28.27 16.11
CA GLY A 361 0.66 -27.00 16.36
C GLY A 361 1.90 -26.79 15.48
N VAL A 362 2.57 -27.86 15.05
CA VAL A 362 3.72 -27.79 14.11
C VAL A 362 3.30 -27.25 12.74
N TYR A 363 2.05 -27.45 12.33
CA TYR A 363 1.51 -26.99 11.05
C TYR A 363 0.91 -25.59 11.12
N MET A 364 0.96 -24.90 12.27
CA MET A 364 0.37 -23.55 12.41
C MET A 364 0.84 -22.56 11.34
N PRO A 365 2.15 -22.44 11.04
CA PRO A 365 2.60 -21.51 10.01
C PRO A 365 2.01 -21.81 8.63
N LEU A 366 1.91 -23.09 8.26
CA LEU A 366 1.31 -23.52 7.00
C LEU A 366 -0.20 -23.22 6.97
N ILE A 367 -0.91 -23.50 8.07
CA ILE A 367 -2.35 -23.28 8.18
C ILE A 367 -2.66 -21.79 8.15
N PHE A 368 -1.93 -20.97 8.90
CA PHE A 368 -2.07 -19.52 8.83
C PHE A 368 -1.68 -18.98 7.46
N PHE A 369 -0.68 -19.52 6.79
CA PHE A 369 -0.37 -19.12 5.42
C PHE A 369 -1.52 -19.44 4.46
N LEU A 370 -2.11 -20.64 4.54
CA LEU A 370 -3.24 -21.02 3.69
C LEU A 370 -4.51 -20.24 4.00
N ILE A 371 -4.82 -20.03 5.29
CA ILE A 371 -5.99 -19.24 5.72
C ILE A 371 -5.78 -17.77 5.37
N SER A 372 -4.64 -17.17 5.70
CA SER A 372 -4.34 -15.78 5.34
C SER A 372 -4.26 -15.59 3.84
N GLY A 373 -3.75 -16.58 3.09
CA GLY A 373 -3.80 -16.58 1.63
C GLY A 373 -5.23 -16.59 1.12
N PHE A 374 -6.08 -17.49 1.62
CA PHE A 374 -7.51 -17.51 1.31
C PHE A 374 -8.19 -16.17 1.65
N ILE A 375 -7.89 -15.61 2.83
CA ILE A 375 -8.41 -14.31 3.30
C ILE A 375 -7.90 -13.16 2.43
N ALA A 376 -6.63 -13.15 2.03
CA ALA A 376 -6.07 -12.08 1.20
C ALA A 376 -6.73 -12.01 -0.19
N PHE A 377 -7.27 -13.13 -0.66
CA PHE A 377 -8.06 -13.18 -1.89
C PHE A 377 -9.59 -13.07 -1.64
N SER A 378 -10.05 -12.94 -0.39
CA SER A 378 -11.45 -12.83 0.04
C SER A 378 -11.83 -11.52 0.68
#